data_AF-A0A815HA31-F1
#
_entry.id   AF-A0A815HA31-F1
#
_cell.length_a   1.000
_cell.length_b   1.000
_cell.length_c   1.000
_cell.angle_alpha   90.00
_cell.angle_beta   90.00
_cell.angle_gamma   90.00
#
_symmetry.space_group_name_H-M   'P 1'
#
loop_
_entity.id
_entity.type
_entity.pdbx_description
1 polymer ?
#
loop_
_entity_poly.entity_id
_entity_poly.type
_entity_poly.pdbx_seq_one_letter_code
_entity_poly.pdbx_strand_id
1 'polypeptide(L)'
;MISIFIISFGLLLSSSIILSDDYLENISVNTGETATFICDLPEKYSNKKADFYGPTGRLLITKTNEDIVASGDRTRFILEHTYAWTWSLILSDVSDDDAGEYTCRISSSSDDQTLTIIKRFNLTVLTPPKIIDIIIESNNNEILKENEQIILKCLARGIPQPKIIWQLPGKSFQLNKRNDGNIIAYENKLLIKNLSRTTPIDYQCIADNGIPPRDTRTKRLFPSISPEMTIQSSIISSHIILNCTIIARPLNSAKWKRNRFEINTIKRKQINDYTVELILLLDTNTNIFGMYECEAENHFKVSKAYINIDETILFNRTTTILPKYHRASSSSSSYAQIELLLNQTSICTYNFYIILFINIILVNYSNGFYNKR
;
A
#
# COMPACT_ATOMS: atom_id res chain seq x y z
N MET A 1 46.13 20.87 -31.19
CA MET A 1 47.42 21.57 -31.38
C MET A 1 48.14 21.54 -30.04
N ILE A 2 49.17 20.70 -29.93
CA ILE A 2 49.95 20.51 -28.70
C ILE A 2 50.99 21.63 -28.66
N SER A 3 50.98 22.45 -27.62
CA SER A 3 52.00 23.49 -27.42
C SER A 3 53.15 22.92 -26.61
N ILE A 4 54.29 22.72 -27.27
CA ILE A 4 55.54 22.26 -26.68
C ILE A 4 56.38 23.51 -26.40
N PHE A 5 56.64 23.84 -25.12
CA PHE A 5 57.61 24.86 -24.75
C PHE A 5 58.97 24.19 -24.50
N ILE A 6 59.96 24.47 -25.36
CA ILE A 6 61.37 24.10 -25.15
C ILE A 6 62.11 25.39 -24.78
N ILE A 7 62.64 25.47 -23.56
CA ILE A 7 63.60 26.50 -23.15
C ILE A 7 64.97 25.82 -23.15
N SER A 8 65.93 26.32 -23.95
CA SER A 8 67.31 25.81 -23.97
C SER A 8 68.29 26.83 -23.37
N PHE A 9 69.14 26.38 -22.44
CA PHE A 9 70.45 26.97 -22.15
C PHE A 9 71.35 25.86 -21.59
N GLY A 10 72.58 25.77 -22.08
CA GLY A 10 73.52 24.68 -21.83
C GLY A 10 73.91 24.51 -20.36
N LEU A 11 73.34 23.47 -19.75
CA LEU A 11 73.82 22.65 -18.63
C LEU A 11 73.38 21.21 -19.01
N LEU A 12 73.85 20.15 -18.36
CA LEU A 12 73.24 18.81 -18.52
C LEU A 12 71.77 18.90 -18.07
N LEU A 13 70.89 19.35 -18.95
CA LEU A 13 69.49 19.59 -18.68
C LEU A 13 68.80 18.24 -18.73
N SER A 14 68.60 17.63 -17.56
CA SER A 14 67.64 16.57 -17.42
C SER A 14 66.30 17.08 -17.95
N SER A 15 65.75 16.43 -18.98
CA SER A 15 64.49 16.88 -19.59
C SER A 15 63.30 16.30 -18.83
N SER A 16 62.35 17.15 -18.44
CA SER A 16 61.15 16.74 -17.70
C SER A 16 59.93 16.71 -18.60
N ILE A 17 59.29 15.54 -18.69
CA ILE A 17 58.05 15.31 -19.44
C ILE A 17 56.93 15.04 -18.44
N ILE A 18 55.84 15.80 -18.56
CA ILE A 18 54.61 15.58 -17.78
C ILE A 18 53.53 15.11 -18.75
N LEU A 19 53.01 13.91 -18.52
CA LEU A 19 51.84 13.36 -19.19
C LEU A 19 50.67 13.40 -18.22
N SER A 20 49.77 14.35 -18.41
CA SER A 20 48.46 14.33 -17.78
C SER A 20 47.47 13.70 -18.73
N ASP A 21 46.81 12.63 -18.31
CA ASP A 21 45.65 12.13 -19.03
C ASP A 21 44.46 13.03 -18.68
N ASP A 22 43.83 13.65 -19.68
CA ASP A 22 42.60 14.43 -19.49
C ASP A 22 41.39 13.50 -19.26
N TYR A 23 41.58 12.19 -19.42
CA TYR A 23 40.55 11.17 -19.20
C TYR A 23 40.37 10.86 -17.71
N LEU A 24 39.11 10.96 -17.27
CA LEU A 24 38.66 10.57 -15.94
C LEU A 24 38.09 9.14 -15.98
N GLU A 25 38.78 8.19 -15.35
CA GLU A 25 38.35 6.79 -15.33
C GLU A 25 37.27 6.57 -14.26
N ASN A 26 36.09 6.07 -14.65
CA ASN A 26 35.00 5.81 -13.70
C ASN A 26 35.13 4.41 -13.08
N ILE A 27 35.17 4.35 -11.75
CA ILE A 27 35.19 3.10 -10.98
C ILE A 27 33.89 3.04 -10.17
N SER A 28 33.19 1.90 -10.22
CA SER A 28 31.98 1.67 -9.41
C SER A 28 32.16 0.45 -8.54
N VAL A 29 31.95 0.60 -7.24
CA VAL A 29 32.19 -0.45 -6.24
C VAL A 29 31.02 -0.48 -5.25
N ASN A 30 30.59 -1.66 -4.81
CA ASN A 30 29.53 -1.74 -3.80
C ASN A 30 30.08 -1.28 -2.45
N THR A 31 29.25 -0.66 -1.63
CA THR A 31 29.63 -0.34 -0.24
C THR A 31 30.09 -1.60 0.51
N GLY A 32 31.18 -1.48 1.27
CA GLY A 32 31.85 -2.56 1.99
C GLY A 32 32.83 -3.40 1.15
N GLU A 33 32.86 -3.24 -0.18
CA GLU A 33 33.85 -3.89 -1.04
C GLU A 33 35.15 -3.08 -1.13
N THR A 34 36.07 -3.52 -2.00
CA THR A 34 37.39 -2.92 -2.19
C THR A 34 37.47 -2.21 -3.54
N ALA A 35 37.94 -0.96 -3.54
CA ALA A 35 38.28 -0.21 -4.74
C ALA A 35 39.79 -0.26 -5.01
N THR A 36 40.17 -0.37 -6.29
CA THR A 36 41.59 -0.38 -6.71
C THR A 36 41.85 0.68 -7.77
N PHE A 37 42.80 1.57 -7.51
CA PHE A 37 43.22 2.63 -8.42
C PHE A 37 44.60 2.30 -9.00
N ILE A 38 44.66 2.03 -10.31
CA ILE A 38 45.86 1.51 -10.97
C ILE A 38 46.52 2.58 -11.85
N CYS A 39 47.79 2.82 -11.59
CA CYS A 39 48.63 3.73 -12.35
C CYS A 39 49.90 3.07 -12.82
N ASP A 40 50.11 3.12 -14.13
CA ASP A 40 51.23 2.46 -14.79
C ASP A 40 52.14 3.50 -15.46
N LEU A 41 53.46 3.27 -15.41
CA LEU A 41 54.44 3.91 -16.28
C LEU A 41 54.80 2.97 -17.44
N PRO A 42 55.34 3.50 -18.55
CA PRO A 42 56.01 2.67 -19.55
C PRO A 42 57.19 1.91 -18.92
N GLU A 43 57.38 0.63 -19.28
CA GLU A 43 58.34 -0.30 -18.66
C GLU A 43 59.79 0.23 -18.57
N LYS A 44 60.20 1.11 -19.50
CA LYS A 44 61.53 1.73 -19.51
C LYS A 44 61.78 2.72 -18.35
N TYR A 45 60.74 3.06 -17.60
CA TYR A 45 60.80 3.91 -16.42
C TYR A 45 60.58 3.07 -15.16
N SER A 46 61.46 3.22 -14.17
CA SER A 46 61.32 2.57 -12.86
C SER A 46 60.67 3.54 -11.87
N ASN A 47 59.56 3.16 -11.25
CA ASN A 47 58.75 4.12 -10.52
C ASN A 47 59.37 4.45 -9.15
N LYS A 48 60.11 5.56 -9.06
CA LYS A 48 60.81 5.99 -7.84
C LYS A 48 59.92 6.71 -6.83
N LYS A 49 58.87 7.36 -7.31
CA LYS A 49 57.92 8.07 -6.45
C LYS A 49 56.49 7.97 -6.97
N ALA A 50 55.55 7.65 -6.07
CA ALA A 50 54.12 7.62 -6.35
C ALA A 50 53.35 8.34 -5.26
N ASP A 51 52.51 9.31 -5.67
CA ASP A 51 51.64 10.08 -4.79
C ASP A 51 50.18 9.82 -5.16
N PHE A 52 49.37 9.43 -4.18
CA PHE A 52 47.92 9.30 -4.33
C PHE A 52 47.19 10.36 -3.51
N TYR A 53 46.24 11.03 -4.14
CA TYR A 53 45.40 12.07 -3.57
C TYR A 53 43.94 11.62 -3.57
N GLY A 54 43.22 11.89 -2.48
CA GLY A 54 41.81 11.55 -2.35
C GLY A 54 40.86 12.64 -2.85
N PRO A 55 39.55 12.46 -2.66
CA PRO A 55 38.49 13.37 -3.14
C PRO A 55 38.61 14.82 -2.66
N THR A 56 39.23 15.04 -1.51
CA THR A 56 39.46 16.38 -0.95
C THR A 56 40.73 17.05 -1.46
N GLY A 57 41.47 16.41 -2.36
CA GLY A 57 42.79 16.83 -2.83
C GLY A 57 43.92 16.61 -1.81
N ARG A 58 43.63 15.99 -0.65
CA ARG A 58 44.63 15.64 0.36
C ARG A 58 45.47 14.46 -0.09
N LEU A 59 46.77 14.52 0.17
CA LEU A 59 47.69 13.39 -0.02
C LEU A 59 47.29 12.26 0.94
N LEU A 60 46.98 11.09 0.39
CA LEU A 60 46.63 9.89 1.14
C LEU A 60 47.88 9.07 1.45
N ILE A 61 48.60 8.68 0.39
CA ILE A 61 49.82 7.87 0.49
C ILE A 61 50.85 8.41 -0.50
N THR A 62 52.08 8.57 -0.04
CA THR A 62 53.25 8.74 -0.91
C THR A 62 54.23 7.60 -0.65
N LYS A 63 54.81 7.06 -1.72
CA LYS A 63 55.97 6.19 -1.64
C LYS A 63 57.16 6.85 -2.31
N THR A 64 58.29 6.81 -1.62
CA THR A 64 59.59 7.26 -2.10
C THR A 64 60.55 6.07 -2.23
N ASN A 65 61.80 6.30 -2.63
CA ASN A 65 62.80 5.24 -2.82
C ASN A 65 63.05 4.38 -1.56
N GLU A 66 62.77 4.90 -0.37
CA GLU A 66 63.15 4.27 0.91
C GLU A 66 61.93 4.03 1.83
N ASP A 67 60.88 4.86 1.76
CA ASP A 67 59.76 4.79 2.70
C ASP A 67 58.38 4.98 2.04
N ILE A 68 57.37 4.36 2.65
CA ILE A 68 55.94 4.65 2.43
C ILE A 68 55.46 5.57 3.55
N VAL A 69 55.01 6.77 3.19
CA VAL A 69 54.44 7.74 4.12
C VAL A 69 52.95 7.89 3.82
N ALA A 70 52.13 7.36 4.73
CA ALA A 70 50.67 7.50 4.67
C ALA A 70 50.19 8.59 5.64
N SER A 71 49.27 9.43 5.14
CA SER A 71 48.62 10.52 5.85
C SER A 71 47.14 10.18 6.06
N GLY A 72 46.68 10.13 7.32
CA GLY A 72 45.28 9.86 7.68
C GLY A 72 45.04 8.48 8.31
N ASP A 73 43.79 7.98 8.21
CA ASP A 73 43.37 6.66 8.70
C ASP A 73 44.01 5.54 7.84
N ARG A 74 44.90 4.77 8.46
CA ARG A 74 45.83 3.83 7.80
C ARG A 74 45.28 2.42 7.66
N THR A 75 44.08 2.16 8.16
CA THR A 75 43.58 0.78 8.26
C THR A 75 42.94 0.27 6.98
N ARG A 76 42.44 1.18 6.13
CA ARG A 76 41.69 0.84 4.92
C ARG A 76 42.45 1.07 3.61
N PHE A 77 43.55 1.85 3.62
CA PHE A 77 44.35 2.12 2.43
C PHE A 77 45.63 1.27 2.41
N ILE A 78 45.81 0.48 1.34
CA ILE A 78 46.98 -0.35 1.09
C ILE A 78 47.61 0.07 -0.23
N LEU A 79 48.94 0.24 -0.25
CA LEU A 79 49.68 0.51 -1.48
C LEU A 79 50.39 -0.77 -1.93
N GLU A 80 50.05 -1.27 -3.12
CA GLU A 80 50.69 -2.41 -3.74
C GLU A 80 51.59 -2.00 -4.91
N HIS A 81 52.70 -2.73 -5.04
CA HIS A 81 53.67 -2.60 -6.13
C HIS A 81 53.73 -3.95 -6.85
N THR A 82 52.77 -4.21 -7.72
CA THR A 82 52.62 -5.49 -8.41
C THR A 82 53.71 -5.72 -9.46
N TYR A 83 54.14 -4.67 -10.16
CA TYR A 83 55.25 -4.68 -11.12
C TYR A 83 56.11 -3.43 -10.97
N ALA A 84 57.36 -3.48 -11.47
CA ALA A 84 58.30 -2.36 -11.34
C ALA A 84 57.76 -1.01 -11.85
N TRP A 85 56.79 -1.04 -12.76
CA TRP A 85 56.14 0.12 -13.38
C TRP A 85 54.66 0.32 -13.00
N THR A 86 54.08 -0.47 -12.08
CA THR A 86 52.64 -0.40 -11.72
C THR A 86 52.43 -0.11 -10.23
N TRP A 87 51.67 0.94 -9.91
CA TRP A 87 51.20 1.23 -8.56
C TRP A 87 49.69 1.06 -8.43
N SER A 88 49.28 0.35 -7.39
CA SER A 88 47.88 0.17 -7.06
C SER A 88 47.59 0.73 -5.66
N LEU A 89 46.69 1.71 -5.58
CA LEU A 89 46.07 2.08 -4.30
C LEU A 89 44.83 1.23 -4.11
N ILE A 90 44.80 0.47 -3.03
CA ILE A 90 43.69 -0.37 -2.63
C ILE A 90 42.99 0.30 -1.46
N LEU A 91 41.69 0.55 -1.59
CA LEU A 91 40.82 1.05 -0.54
C LEU A 91 39.83 -0.05 -0.17
N SER A 92 39.97 -0.62 1.03
CA SER A 92 39.07 -1.63 1.57
C SER A 92 37.90 -1.00 2.35
N ASP A 93 36.80 -1.75 2.45
CA ASP A 93 35.60 -1.34 3.20
C ASP A 93 35.09 0.04 2.77
N VAL A 94 34.76 0.16 1.48
CA VAL A 94 34.35 1.42 0.85
C VAL A 94 33.02 1.92 1.41
N SER A 95 32.98 3.19 1.79
CA SER A 95 31.81 3.89 2.33
C SER A 95 31.38 5.06 1.44
N ASP A 96 30.16 5.56 1.63
CA ASP A 96 29.62 6.69 0.85
C ASP A 96 30.53 7.94 0.89
N ASP A 97 31.25 8.15 2.00
CA ASP A 97 32.16 9.28 2.20
C ASP A 97 33.46 9.16 1.39
N ASP A 98 33.78 7.97 0.88
CA ASP A 98 34.96 7.72 0.06
C ASP A 98 34.75 8.09 -1.42
N ALA A 99 33.51 8.37 -1.83
CA ALA A 99 33.16 8.70 -3.21
C ALA A 99 33.83 10.01 -3.69
N GLY A 100 34.14 10.07 -4.98
CA GLY A 100 34.68 11.27 -5.62
C GLY A 100 35.99 11.02 -6.38
N GLU A 101 36.70 12.11 -6.66
CA GLU A 101 37.86 12.07 -7.55
C GLU A 101 39.16 11.69 -6.83
N TYR A 102 39.81 10.62 -7.27
CA TYR A 102 41.14 10.23 -6.84
C TYR A 102 42.14 10.61 -7.91
N THR A 103 43.29 11.16 -7.50
CA THR A 103 44.38 11.50 -8.42
C THR A 103 45.62 10.72 -8.04
N CYS A 104 46.27 10.19 -9.04
CA CYS A 104 47.52 9.49 -8.90
C CYS A 104 48.60 10.21 -9.71
N ARG A 105 49.73 10.47 -9.08
CA ARG A 105 50.89 11.14 -9.68
C ARG A 105 52.12 10.27 -9.46
N ILE A 106 52.61 9.65 -10.52
CA ILE A 106 53.85 8.87 -10.48
C ILE A 106 54.94 9.66 -11.19
N SER A 107 56.13 9.74 -10.60
CA SER A 107 57.31 10.33 -11.22
C SER A 107 58.49 9.34 -11.22
N SER A 108 59.17 9.25 -12.35
CA SER A 108 60.34 8.39 -12.56
C SER A 108 61.41 9.12 -13.38
N SER A 109 62.67 8.74 -13.17
CA SER A 109 63.82 9.23 -13.93
C SER A 109 64.53 8.06 -14.63
N SER A 110 64.75 8.14 -15.95
CA SER A 110 65.52 7.18 -16.75
C SER A 110 66.34 7.94 -17.80
N ASP A 111 67.63 7.62 -17.97
CA ASP A 111 68.57 8.22 -18.95
C ASP A 111 68.39 9.75 -19.14
N ASP A 112 68.59 10.52 -18.06
CA ASP A 112 68.45 11.99 -18.01
C ASP A 112 67.07 12.56 -18.36
N GLN A 113 66.03 11.73 -18.41
CA GLN A 113 64.65 12.16 -18.59
C GLN A 113 63.81 11.84 -17.36
N THR A 114 63.05 12.81 -16.86
CA THR A 114 62.05 12.57 -15.82
C THR A 114 60.66 12.53 -16.43
N LEU A 115 59.95 11.41 -16.29
CA LEU A 115 58.57 11.28 -16.70
C LEU A 115 57.65 11.38 -15.47
N THR A 116 56.63 12.24 -15.55
CA THR A 116 55.54 12.30 -14.58
C THR A 116 54.23 11.95 -15.25
N ILE A 117 53.52 10.94 -14.75
CA ILE A 117 52.15 10.61 -15.18
C ILE A 117 51.15 11.06 -14.12
N ILE A 118 50.09 11.73 -14.56
CA ILE A 118 48.94 12.10 -13.72
C ILE A 118 47.70 11.41 -14.30
N LYS A 119 47.06 10.56 -13.49
CA LYS A 119 45.83 9.86 -13.84
C LYS A 119 44.74 10.16 -12.81
N ARG A 120 43.50 10.34 -13.27
CA ARG A 120 42.34 10.66 -12.44
C ARG A 120 41.30 9.57 -12.50
N PHE A 121 40.66 9.30 -11.38
CA PHE A 121 39.60 8.31 -11.23
C PHE A 121 38.41 8.95 -10.54
N ASN A 122 37.20 8.58 -10.92
CA ASN A 122 35.98 8.96 -10.23
C ASN A 122 35.36 7.72 -9.59
N LEU A 123 35.42 7.62 -8.26
CA LEU A 123 34.83 6.53 -7.51
C LEU A 123 33.34 6.81 -7.24
N THR A 124 32.47 5.96 -7.78
CA THR A 124 31.05 5.90 -7.44
C THR A 124 30.81 4.73 -6.49
N VAL A 125 30.26 5.00 -5.31
CA VAL A 125 29.91 3.96 -4.34
C VAL A 125 28.46 3.54 -4.55
N LEU A 126 28.26 2.28 -4.90
CA LEU A 126 26.96 1.68 -5.15
C LEU A 126 26.37 1.20 -3.83
N THR A 127 25.13 1.60 -3.55
CA THR A 127 24.43 1.26 -2.31
C THR A 127 23.13 0.53 -2.61
N PRO A 128 22.80 -0.53 -1.85
CA PRO A 128 21.51 -1.20 -1.96
C PRO A 128 20.33 -0.22 -1.76
N PRO A 129 19.16 -0.51 -2.35
CA PRO A 129 17.99 0.33 -2.18
C PRO A 129 17.49 0.25 -0.73
N LYS A 130 16.95 1.37 -0.23
CA LYS A 130 16.31 1.45 1.08
C LYS A 130 15.05 2.30 1.00
N ILE A 131 13.92 1.71 1.37
CA ILE A 131 12.62 2.37 1.46
C ILE A 131 12.58 3.17 2.76
N ILE A 132 12.47 4.49 2.61
CA ILE A 132 12.40 5.45 3.70
C ILE A 132 10.97 5.49 4.25
N ASP A 133 9.96 5.60 3.37
CA ASP A 133 8.56 5.65 3.79
C ASP A 133 7.56 5.33 2.67
N ILE A 134 6.31 5.07 3.06
CA ILE A 134 5.14 5.01 2.19
C ILE A 134 4.10 6.02 2.67
N ILE A 135 4.03 7.13 1.94
CA ILE A 135 3.13 8.26 2.20
C ILE A 135 1.77 7.98 1.57
N ILE A 136 0.70 8.38 2.24
CA ILE A 136 -0.65 8.37 1.69
C ILE A 136 -1.05 9.80 1.35
N GLU A 137 -1.35 10.06 0.08
CA GLU A 137 -1.94 11.30 -0.39
C GLU A 137 -3.46 11.05 -0.55
N SER A 138 -4.28 11.77 0.23
CA SER A 138 -5.75 11.67 0.25
C SER A 138 -6.32 13.07 0.39
N ASN A 139 -7.53 13.32 -0.14
CA ASN A 139 -8.15 14.64 -0.05
C ASN A 139 -8.50 15.03 1.39
N ASN A 140 -8.65 14.04 2.27
CA ASN A 140 -9.02 14.25 3.66
C ASN A 140 -7.83 14.26 4.64
N ASN A 141 -6.58 14.13 4.14
CA ASN A 141 -5.27 14.19 4.83
C ASN A 141 -5.04 13.38 6.14
N GLU A 142 -6.08 12.88 6.79
CA GLU A 142 -6.02 12.16 8.08
C GLU A 142 -6.90 10.90 8.10
N ILE A 143 -7.98 10.87 7.31
CA ILE A 143 -8.99 9.82 7.34
C ILE A 143 -9.16 9.21 5.96
N LEU A 144 -8.84 7.92 5.82
CA LEU A 144 -9.07 7.16 4.60
C LEU A 144 -10.54 6.77 4.49
N LYS A 145 -11.41 7.62 3.92
CA LYS A 145 -12.83 7.29 3.83
C LYS A 145 -13.09 6.23 2.76
N GLU A 146 -14.06 5.36 3.00
CA GLU A 146 -14.53 4.45 1.97
C GLU A 146 -15.07 5.22 0.75
N ASN A 147 -14.84 4.68 -0.44
CA ASN A 147 -15.17 5.26 -1.75
C ASN A 147 -14.32 6.49 -2.11
N GLU A 148 -13.27 6.78 -1.34
CA GLU A 148 -12.33 7.84 -1.66
C GLU A 148 -11.23 7.34 -2.61
N GLN A 149 -10.73 8.26 -3.44
CA GLN A 149 -9.51 8.09 -4.21
C GLN A 149 -8.30 8.44 -3.35
N ILE A 150 -7.29 7.59 -3.35
CA ILE A 150 -6.02 7.82 -2.64
C ILE A 150 -4.81 7.46 -3.52
N ILE A 151 -3.66 8.02 -3.19
CA ILE A 151 -2.38 7.68 -3.81
C ILE A 151 -1.41 7.22 -2.73
N LEU A 152 -0.79 6.07 -2.91
CA LEU A 152 0.37 5.65 -2.12
C LEU A 152 1.65 6.08 -2.85
N LYS A 153 2.54 6.81 -2.17
CA LYS A 153 3.84 7.22 -2.72
C LYS A 153 4.95 6.54 -1.93
N CYS A 154 5.74 5.72 -2.59
CA CYS A 154 6.88 5.05 -1.98
C CYS A 154 8.16 5.88 -2.17
N LEU A 155 8.84 6.17 -1.08
CA LEU A 155 10.10 6.91 -1.08
C LEU A 155 11.24 5.94 -0.81
N ALA A 156 12.17 5.83 -1.75
CA ALA A 156 13.36 5.00 -1.60
C ALA A 156 14.62 5.76 -2.02
N ARG A 157 15.74 5.43 -1.38
CA ARG A 157 17.09 5.90 -1.72
C ARG A 157 18.00 4.72 -2.06
N GLY A 158 19.10 5.00 -2.72
CA GLY A 158 20.10 4.02 -3.12
C GLY A 158 20.88 4.56 -4.33
N ILE A 159 22.03 3.98 -4.61
CA ILE A 159 22.86 4.34 -5.75
C ILE A 159 23.11 3.05 -6.55
N PRO A 160 22.59 2.92 -7.78
CA PRO A 160 21.79 3.90 -8.53
C PRO A 160 20.40 4.19 -7.93
N GLN A 161 19.71 5.22 -8.41
CA GLN A 161 18.36 5.57 -7.94
C GLN A 161 17.39 4.37 -8.10
N PRO A 162 16.71 3.93 -7.03
CA PRO A 162 15.83 2.76 -7.12
C PRO A 162 14.59 2.97 -7.98
N LYS A 163 14.23 1.93 -8.73
CA LYS A 163 12.91 1.77 -9.37
C LYS A 163 11.94 1.15 -8.39
N ILE A 164 10.71 1.64 -8.39
CA ILE A 164 9.64 1.17 -7.49
C ILE A 164 8.71 0.20 -8.22
N ILE A 165 8.39 -0.88 -7.53
CA ILE A 165 7.50 -1.95 -7.98
C ILE A 165 6.42 -2.12 -6.90
N TRP A 166 5.15 -2.09 -7.29
CA TRP A 166 4.03 -2.33 -6.38
C TRP A 166 3.48 -3.75 -6.55
N GLN A 167 3.24 -4.46 -5.45
CA GLN A 167 2.68 -5.82 -5.41
C GLN A 167 1.50 -5.91 -4.43
N LEU A 168 0.47 -6.70 -4.77
CA LEU A 168 -0.73 -6.92 -3.95
C LEU A 168 -0.86 -8.39 -3.51
N PRO A 169 -1.49 -8.68 -2.35
CA PRO A 169 -1.80 -10.02 -1.89
C PRO A 169 -2.76 -10.74 -2.85
N GLY A 170 -2.47 -12.01 -3.16
CA GLY A 170 -3.39 -12.89 -3.89
C GLY A 170 -3.50 -12.64 -5.41
N LYS A 171 -2.88 -11.59 -5.95
CA LYS A 171 -2.75 -11.35 -7.40
C LYS A 171 -1.35 -10.79 -7.69
N SER A 172 -0.56 -11.52 -8.48
CA SER A 172 0.67 -10.99 -9.08
C SER A 172 0.31 -10.01 -10.19
N PHE A 173 0.01 -8.77 -9.84
CA PHE A 173 -0.07 -7.70 -10.83
C PHE A 173 1.33 -7.36 -11.31
N GLN A 174 1.73 -7.91 -12.45
CA GLN A 174 2.92 -7.42 -13.14
C GLN A 174 2.66 -6.00 -13.63
N LEU A 175 3.51 -5.06 -13.23
CA LEU A 175 3.51 -3.70 -13.76
C LEU A 175 3.46 -3.73 -15.30
N ASN A 176 2.71 -2.79 -15.89
CA ASN A 176 2.54 -2.56 -17.33
C ASN A 176 1.51 -3.42 -18.09
N LYS A 177 0.71 -4.25 -17.41
CA LYS A 177 -0.56 -4.76 -17.97
C LYS A 177 -1.71 -4.05 -17.30
N ARG A 178 -2.60 -3.42 -18.09
CA ARG A 178 -3.77 -2.66 -17.61
C ARG A 178 -4.46 -3.39 -16.47
N ASN A 179 -4.35 -2.80 -15.29
CA ASN A 179 -5.01 -3.25 -14.07
C ASN A 179 -6.53 -3.10 -14.18
N ASP A 180 -7.20 -3.83 -13.29
CA ASP A 180 -8.63 -4.01 -12.93
C ASP A 180 -9.53 -2.74 -12.84
N GLY A 181 -9.27 -1.68 -13.62
CA GLY A 181 -10.00 -0.40 -13.64
C GLY A 181 -9.78 0.49 -12.41
N ASN A 182 -9.64 -0.09 -11.22
CA ASN A 182 -9.60 0.59 -9.92
C ASN A 182 -8.19 1.00 -9.44
N ILE A 183 -7.14 0.24 -9.78
CA ILE A 183 -5.77 0.44 -9.27
C ILE A 183 -4.84 0.78 -10.43
N ILE A 184 -4.04 1.83 -10.32
CA ILE A 184 -3.10 2.25 -11.37
C ILE A 184 -1.73 2.54 -10.74
N ALA A 185 -0.69 1.83 -11.18
CA ALA A 185 0.68 2.08 -10.77
C ALA A 185 1.40 2.97 -11.81
N TYR A 186 2.15 3.97 -11.37
CA TYR A 186 2.98 4.82 -12.22
C TYR A 186 4.15 5.38 -11.41
N GLU A 187 5.38 5.29 -11.95
CA GLU A 187 6.60 5.73 -11.26
C GLU A 187 6.74 5.14 -9.85
N ASN A 188 6.77 5.99 -8.81
CA ASN A 188 6.80 5.60 -7.40
C ASN A 188 5.44 5.65 -6.71
N LYS A 189 4.35 5.78 -7.48
CA LYS A 189 2.98 5.98 -7.00
C LYS A 189 2.05 4.82 -7.36
N LEU A 190 1.08 4.59 -6.47
CA LEU A 190 -0.03 3.68 -6.67
C LEU A 190 -1.34 4.42 -6.41
N LEU A 191 -2.10 4.68 -7.46
CA LEU A 191 -3.44 5.27 -7.38
C LEU A 191 -4.48 4.17 -7.13
N ILE A 192 -5.33 4.39 -6.14
CA ILE A 192 -6.52 3.58 -5.86
C ILE A 192 -7.71 4.52 -6.04
N LYS A 193 -8.53 4.30 -7.08
CA LYS A 193 -9.64 5.20 -7.43
C LYS A 193 -10.80 5.12 -6.44
N ASN A 194 -11.13 3.91 -6.01
CA ASN A 194 -12.16 3.64 -5.03
C ASN A 194 -11.59 2.71 -3.95
N LEU A 195 -11.40 3.30 -2.76
CA LEU A 195 -11.04 2.59 -1.55
C LEU A 195 -12.30 1.92 -0.94
N SER A 196 -12.51 0.64 -1.25
CA SER A 196 -13.62 -0.17 -0.73
C SER A 196 -13.28 -0.86 0.60
N ARG A 197 -14.28 -1.17 1.45
CA ARG A 197 -14.10 -2.05 2.62
C ARG A 197 -13.56 -3.45 2.29
N THR A 198 -13.69 -3.89 1.04
CA THR A 198 -13.18 -5.17 0.53
C THR A 198 -11.81 -5.05 -0.17
N THR A 199 -11.19 -3.86 -0.22
CA THR A 199 -9.86 -3.73 -0.82
C THR A 199 -8.84 -4.58 -0.07
N PRO A 200 -7.83 -5.11 -0.77
CA PRO A 200 -6.70 -5.75 -0.11
C PRO A 200 -6.14 -4.85 0.98
N ILE A 201 -5.86 -5.43 2.14
CA ILE A 201 -5.41 -4.67 3.30
C ILE A 201 -3.93 -4.31 3.14
N ASP A 202 -3.13 -5.18 2.52
CA ASP A 202 -1.67 -5.05 2.44
C ASP A 202 -1.24 -4.62 1.03
N TYR A 203 -0.40 -3.59 0.91
CA TYR A 203 0.19 -3.12 -0.35
C TYR A 203 1.71 -3.10 -0.22
N GLN A 204 2.41 -3.89 -1.04
CA GLN A 204 3.86 -4.01 -0.97
C GLN A 204 4.52 -3.06 -1.96
N CYS A 205 5.38 -2.18 -1.46
CA CYS A 205 6.36 -1.46 -2.26
C CYS A 205 7.68 -2.24 -2.23
N ILE A 206 8.26 -2.45 -3.41
CA ILE A 206 9.57 -3.08 -3.60
C ILE A 206 10.46 -2.06 -4.30
N ALA A 207 11.64 -1.79 -3.73
CA ALA A 207 12.65 -0.93 -4.31
C ALA A 207 13.81 -1.77 -4.86
N ASP A 208 14.19 -1.52 -6.11
CA ASP A 208 15.25 -2.24 -6.81
C ASP A 208 16.11 -1.25 -7.62
N ASN A 209 17.43 -1.26 -7.40
CA ASN A 209 18.38 -0.52 -8.22
C ASN A 209 19.45 -1.42 -8.88
N GLY A 210 19.26 -2.75 -8.85
CA GLY A 210 20.24 -3.72 -9.34
C GLY A 210 21.33 -4.11 -8.35
N ILE A 211 21.42 -3.43 -7.19
CA ILE A 211 22.36 -3.75 -6.11
C ILE A 211 21.62 -4.52 -5.02
N PRO A 212 21.99 -5.78 -4.75
CA PRO A 212 21.32 -6.59 -3.74
C PRO A 212 21.67 -6.14 -2.30
N PRO A 213 20.78 -6.33 -1.32
CA PRO A 213 19.43 -6.88 -1.47
C PRO A 213 18.41 -5.83 -1.91
N ARG A 214 17.33 -6.27 -2.58
CA ARG A 214 16.13 -5.44 -2.74
C ARG A 214 15.53 -5.11 -1.38
N ASP A 215 14.87 -3.97 -1.27
CA ASP A 215 14.09 -3.62 -0.08
C ASP A 215 12.60 -3.73 -0.36
N THR A 216 11.82 -4.18 0.62
CA THR A 216 10.38 -4.39 0.52
C THR A 216 9.68 -3.91 1.78
N ARG A 217 8.65 -3.09 1.60
CA ARG A 217 7.84 -2.56 2.70
C ARG A 217 6.36 -2.68 2.40
N THR A 218 5.62 -3.21 3.37
CA THR A 218 4.16 -3.35 3.28
C THR A 218 3.47 -2.16 3.94
N LYS A 219 2.55 -1.52 3.23
CA LYS A 219 1.60 -0.54 3.76
C LYS A 219 0.24 -1.18 3.94
N ARG A 220 -0.29 -1.14 5.16
CA ARG A 220 -1.66 -1.58 5.44
C ARG A 220 -2.65 -0.43 5.32
N LEU A 221 -3.78 -0.66 4.64
CA LEU A 221 -4.86 0.31 4.51
C LEU A 221 -6.12 -0.18 5.22
N PHE A 222 -6.70 0.69 6.05
CA PHE A 222 -7.94 0.46 6.77
C PHE A 222 -8.95 1.57 6.46
N PRO A 223 -9.79 1.40 5.41
CA PRO A 223 -10.81 2.37 5.06
C PRO A 223 -11.77 2.62 6.24
N SER A 224 -11.95 3.87 6.63
CA SER A 224 -12.98 4.27 7.59
C SER A 224 -14.37 4.17 6.95
N ILE A 225 -15.27 3.48 7.63
CA ILE A 225 -16.62 3.18 7.15
C ILE A 225 -17.60 3.97 8.01
N SER A 226 -18.45 4.77 7.36
CA SER A 226 -19.56 5.47 8.02
C SER A 226 -20.54 4.47 8.62
N PRO A 227 -21.17 4.72 9.79
CA PRO A 227 -22.11 3.77 10.35
C PRO A 227 -23.32 3.60 9.44
N GLU A 228 -23.49 2.37 8.94
CA GLU A 228 -24.63 1.88 8.18
C GLU A 228 -25.34 0.83 9.03
N MET A 229 -26.68 0.84 9.06
CA MET A 229 -27.43 -0.02 9.97
C MET A 229 -28.67 -0.61 9.31
N THR A 230 -28.94 -1.86 9.66
CA THR A 230 -30.19 -2.54 9.33
C THR A 230 -30.77 -3.14 10.60
N ILE A 231 -32.09 -3.00 10.79
CA ILE A 231 -32.79 -3.57 11.94
C ILE A 231 -33.66 -4.72 11.45
N GLN A 232 -33.54 -5.87 12.10
CA GLN A 232 -34.41 -7.03 11.90
C GLN A 232 -35.11 -7.38 13.20
N SER A 233 -36.39 -7.75 13.11
CA SER A 233 -37.17 -8.25 14.24
C SER A 233 -37.49 -9.73 14.06
N SER A 234 -37.40 -10.50 15.12
CA SER A 234 -37.93 -11.86 15.18
C SER A 234 -38.68 -12.09 16.48
N ILE A 235 -39.55 -13.10 16.52
CA ILE A 235 -40.36 -13.43 17.70
C ILE A 235 -40.07 -14.87 18.09
N ILE A 236 -39.70 -15.07 19.35
CA ILE A 236 -39.47 -16.40 19.93
C ILE A 236 -40.23 -16.47 21.24
N SER A 237 -41.22 -17.36 21.32
CA SER A 237 -42.06 -17.53 22.51
C SER A 237 -42.63 -16.18 23.01
N SER A 238 -42.43 -15.78 24.26
CA SER A 238 -42.91 -14.51 24.81
C SER A 238 -41.96 -13.33 24.62
N HIS A 239 -41.06 -13.37 23.64
CA HIS A 239 -40.07 -12.31 23.43
C HIS A 239 -39.95 -11.88 21.97
N ILE A 240 -39.78 -10.57 21.77
CA ILE A 240 -39.34 -9.98 20.51
C ILE A 240 -37.84 -9.74 20.59
N ILE A 241 -37.11 -10.16 19.57
CA ILE A 241 -35.67 -9.91 19.41
C ILE A 241 -35.52 -8.86 18.33
N LEU A 242 -34.95 -7.71 18.70
CA LEU A 242 -34.52 -6.69 17.75
C LEU A 242 -33.02 -6.82 17.56
N ASN A 243 -32.60 -7.12 16.35
CA ASN A 243 -31.19 -7.19 15.97
C ASN A 243 -30.86 -6.00 15.07
N CYS A 244 -30.02 -5.09 15.57
CA CYS A 244 -29.45 -4.01 14.78
C CYS A 244 -28.07 -4.45 14.28
N THR A 245 -27.94 -4.74 13.00
CA THR A 245 -26.65 -5.01 12.35
C THR A 245 -26.03 -3.68 11.95
N ILE A 246 -24.89 -3.37 12.56
CA ILE A 246 -24.14 -2.11 12.41
C ILE A 246 -22.87 -2.41 11.64
N ILE A 247 -22.63 -1.66 10.57
CA ILE A 247 -21.38 -1.69 9.81
C ILE A 247 -20.69 -0.34 9.97
N ALA A 248 -19.52 -0.32 10.62
CA ALA A 248 -18.74 0.90 10.87
C ALA A 248 -17.28 0.57 11.18
N ARG A 249 -16.35 1.47 10.83
CA ARG A 249 -14.94 1.38 11.24
C ARG A 249 -14.29 2.76 11.35
N PRO A 250 -13.61 3.07 12.46
CA PRO A 250 -13.81 2.48 13.79
C PRO A 250 -15.27 2.67 14.26
N LEU A 251 -15.74 1.80 15.15
CA LEU A 251 -17.02 1.97 15.84
C LEU A 251 -16.74 2.52 17.24
N ASN A 252 -17.09 3.77 17.50
CA ASN A 252 -16.85 4.46 18.77
C ASN A 252 -17.95 4.19 19.79
N SER A 253 -19.22 4.29 19.38
CA SER A 253 -20.37 4.01 20.24
C SER A 253 -21.48 3.32 19.46
N ALA A 254 -22.24 2.45 20.14
CA ALA A 254 -23.38 1.75 19.58
C ALA A 254 -24.38 1.45 20.70
N LYS A 255 -25.62 1.91 20.55
CA LYS A 255 -26.65 1.81 21.60
C LYS A 255 -28.06 1.74 21.06
N TRP A 256 -28.93 1.13 21.85
CA TRP A 256 -30.38 1.21 21.68
C TRP A 256 -30.92 2.35 22.54
N LYS A 257 -31.90 3.08 22.00
CA LYS A 257 -32.64 4.12 22.71
C LYS A 257 -34.14 3.91 22.54
N ARG A 258 -34.88 4.29 23.58
CA ARG A 258 -36.34 4.44 23.54
C ARG A 258 -36.71 5.69 24.33
N ASN A 259 -37.57 6.53 23.76
CA ASN A 259 -37.95 7.82 24.36
C ASN A 259 -36.73 8.69 24.75
N ARG A 260 -35.66 8.66 23.93
CA ARG A 260 -34.36 9.34 24.16
C ARG A 260 -33.48 8.74 25.27
N PHE A 261 -33.98 7.78 26.06
CA PHE A 261 -33.20 7.10 27.08
C PHE A 261 -32.48 5.89 26.50
N GLU A 262 -31.24 5.70 26.91
CA GLU A 262 -30.42 4.55 26.54
C GLU A 262 -30.93 3.29 27.23
N ILE A 263 -30.97 2.18 26.48
CA ILE A 263 -31.33 0.87 26.98
C ILE A 263 -30.05 0.09 27.26
N ASN A 264 -29.76 -0.16 28.53
CA ASN A 264 -28.51 -0.79 28.95
C ASN A 264 -28.51 -2.32 28.81
N THR A 265 -29.68 -2.95 28.79
CA THR A 265 -29.83 -4.42 28.72
C THR A 265 -29.75 -4.91 27.28
N ILE A 266 -28.56 -4.81 26.68
CA ILE A 266 -28.29 -5.21 25.29
C ILE A 266 -27.22 -6.30 25.23
N LYS A 267 -27.31 -7.17 24.23
CA LYS A 267 -26.23 -8.10 23.89
C LYS A 267 -25.50 -7.57 22.66
N ARG A 268 -24.19 -7.42 22.76
CA ARG A 268 -23.32 -7.03 21.65
C ARG A 268 -22.56 -8.25 21.13
N LYS A 269 -22.59 -8.48 19.82
CA LYS A 269 -21.85 -9.56 19.16
C LYS A 269 -21.01 -9.00 18.02
N GLN A 270 -19.70 -9.20 18.08
CA GLN A 270 -18.77 -8.83 17.00
C GLN A 270 -18.82 -9.91 15.92
N ILE A 271 -19.04 -9.53 14.65
CA ILE A 271 -19.07 -10.47 13.52
C ILE A 271 -17.73 -10.50 12.79
N ASN A 272 -17.15 -9.33 12.55
CA ASN A 272 -15.82 -9.12 11.97
C ASN A 272 -15.29 -7.75 12.41
N ASP A 273 -14.16 -7.29 11.89
CA ASP A 273 -13.51 -6.03 12.30
C ASP A 273 -14.35 -4.75 12.09
N TYR A 274 -15.41 -4.80 11.27
CA TYR A 274 -16.25 -3.65 10.94
C TYR A 274 -17.76 -3.90 11.05
N THR A 275 -18.20 -5.07 11.54
CA THR A 275 -19.61 -5.45 11.65
C THR A 275 -19.93 -5.94 13.06
N VAL A 276 -20.99 -5.38 13.65
CA VAL A 276 -21.47 -5.65 15.00
C VAL A 276 -22.99 -5.86 14.98
N GLU A 277 -23.47 -6.86 15.72
CA GLU A 277 -24.89 -7.04 16.00
C GLU A 277 -25.21 -6.51 17.42
N LEU A 278 -26.18 -5.60 17.52
CA LEU A 278 -26.71 -5.05 18.76
C LEU A 278 -28.11 -5.62 18.99
N ILE A 279 -28.21 -6.56 19.94
CA ILE A 279 -29.42 -7.36 20.15
C ILE A 279 -30.15 -6.85 21.40
N LEU A 280 -31.41 -6.47 21.22
CA LEU A 280 -32.34 -6.08 22.27
C LEU A 280 -33.46 -7.11 22.38
N LEU A 281 -33.66 -7.65 23.58
CA LEU A 281 -34.72 -8.60 23.90
C LEU A 281 -35.85 -7.86 24.62
N LEU A 282 -37.07 -7.97 24.10
CA LEU A 282 -38.27 -7.33 24.65
C LEU A 282 -39.25 -8.41 25.12
N ASP A 283 -39.71 -8.34 26.37
CA ASP A 283 -40.75 -9.23 26.91
C ASP A 283 -42.13 -8.74 26.48
N THR A 284 -42.88 -9.58 25.74
CA THR A 284 -44.20 -9.23 25.20
C THR A 284 -45.25 -8.93 26.27
N ASN A 285 -45.01 -9.31 27.53
CA ASN A 285 -45.90 -9.02 28.66
C ASN A 285 -45.71 -7.60 29.23
N THR A 286 -44.74 -6.84 28.73
CA THR A 286 -44.44 -5.47 29.18
C THR A 286 -44.90 -4.44 28.14
N ASN A 287 -44.85 -3.15 28.48
CA ASN A 287 -45.13 -2.10 27.51
C ASN A 287 -43.99 -2.01 26.47
N ILE A 288 -44.11 -2.76 25.38
CA ILE A 288 -43.10 -2.86 24.31
C ILE A 288 -43.38 -1.98 23.10
N PHE A 289 -44.60 -1.44 22.95
CA PHE A 289 -45.00 -0.71 21.74
C PHE A 289 -44.31 0.65 21.59
N GLY A 290 -44.15 1.07 20.35
CA GLY A 290 -43.57 2.36 19.96
C GLY A 290 -42.22 2.24 19.27
N MET A 291 -41.59 3.40 19.08
CA MET A 291 -40.38 3.53 18.27
C MET A 291 -39.11 3.26 19.09
N TYR A 292 -38.27 2.37 18.55
CA TYR A 292 -36.93 2.09 19.03
C TYR A 292 -35.91 2.66 18.06
N GLU A 293 -34.84 3.23 18.60
CA GLU A 293 -33.75 3.86 17.85
C GLU A 293 -32.45 3.10 18.11
N CYS A 294 -31.82 2.58 17.06
CA CYS A 294 -30.45 2.12 17.09
C CYS A 294 -29.54 3.26 16.65
N GLU A 295 -28.66 3.73 17.52
CA GLU A 295 -27.71 4.81 17.25
C GLU A 295 -26.28 4.26 17.27
N ALA A 296 -25.52 4.58 16.23
CA ALA A 296 -24.11 4.21 16.12
C ALA A 296 -23.26 5.39 15.70
N GLU A 297 -22.05 5.46 16.21
CA GLU A 297 -21.12 6.57 16.03
C GLU A 297 -19.75 6.04 15.61
N ASN A 298 -19.19 6.69 14.59
CA ASN A 298 -17.76 6.64 14.33
C ASN A 298 -17.13 8.02 14.58
N HIS A 299 -15.83 8.14 14.44
CA HIS A 299 -15.05 9.36 14.69
C HIS A 299 -15.44 10.60 13.87
N PHE A 300 -16.30 10.48 12.86
CA PHE A 300 -16.75 11.62 12.05
C PHE A 300 -18.25 11.66 11.75
N LYS A 301 -19.05 10.70 12.22
CA LYS A 301 -20.48 10.59 11.91
C LYS A 301 -21.24 9.76 12.95
N VAL A 302 -22.41 10.29 13.34
CA VAL A 302 -23.47 9.56 14.04
C VAL A 302 -24.56 9.20 13.02
N SER A 303 -24.99 7.95 13.00
CA SER A 303 -26.13 7.47 12.22
C SER A 303 -27.19 6.86 13.13
N LYS A 304 -28.46 6.90 12.69
CA LYS A 304 -29.61 6.35 13.41
C LYS A 304 -30.46 5.47 12.50
N ALA A 305 -30.97 4.37 13.04
CA ALA A 305 -31.98 3.53 12.42
C ALA A 305 -33.14 3.35 13.38
N TYR A 306 -34.35 3.19 12.85
CA TYR A 306 -35.57 3.14 13.65
C TYR A 306 -36.40 1.90 13.30
N ILE A 307 -37.08 1.37 14.30
CA ILE A 307 -38.12 0.36 14.13
C ILE A 307 -39.31 0.71 15.02
N ASN A 308 -40.52 0.65 14.47
CA ASN A 308 -41.74 0.82 15.24
C ASN A 308 -42.30 -0.54 15.62
N ILE A 309 -42.51 -0.77 16.92
CA ILE A 309 -43.19 -1.98 17.42
C ILE A 309 -44.67 -1.66 17.59
N ASP A 310 -45.50 -2.27 16.76
CA ASP A 310 -46.96 -2.19 16.82
C ASP A 310 -47.58 -3.60 16.88
N GLU A 311 -48.91 -3.65 16.92
CA GLU A 311 -49.64 -4.91 17.02
C GLU A 311 -49.43 -5.82 15.81
N THR A 312 -49.16 -5.27 14.62
CA THR A 312 -49.01 -6.04 13.37
C THR A 312 -47.80 -6.97 13.39
N ILE A 313 -46.72 -6.54 14.06
CA ILE A 313 -45.50 -7.34 14.22
C ILE A 313 -45.79 -8.62 15.03
N LEU A 314 -46.73 -8.57 15.99
CA LEU A 314 -47.16 -9.74 16.77
C LEU A 314 -48.05 -10.69 15.96
N PHE A 315 -48.83 -10.17 15.01
CA PHE A 315 -49.77 -10.94 14.17
C PHE A 315 -49.11 -11.73 13.02
N ASN A 316 -47.85 -11.45 12.68
CA ASN A 316 -47.08 -12.28 11.71
C ASN A 316 -46.87 -13.74 12.18
N ARG A 317 -47.30 -14.10 13.40
CA ARG A 317 -47.40 -15.49 13.88
C ARG A 317 -48.46 -16.34 13.17
N THR A 318 -49.51 -15.73 12.62
CA THR A 318 -50.75 -16.46 12.31
C THR A 318 -51.06 -16.67 10.83
N THR A 319 -50.33 -16.06 9.90
CA THR A 319 -50.64 -16.14 8.47
C THR A 319 -49.76 -17.13 7.71
N THR A 320 -49.99 -18.42 7.96
CA THR A 320 -49.80 -19.47 6.96
C THR A 320 -51.08 -20.30 6.88
N ILE A 321 -52.19 -19.68 6.49
CA ILE A 321 -53.41 -20.42 6.16
C ILE A 321 -53.24 -20.91 4.72
N LEU A 322 -52.78 -22.15 4.55
CA LEU A 322 -52.90 -22.87 3.28
C LEU A 322 -54.39 -22.94 2.91
N PRO A 323 -54.82 -22.48 1.71
CA PRO A 323 -56.19 -22.66 1.30
C PRO A 323 -56.46 -24.16 1.13
N LYS A 324 -57.26 -24.74 2.03
CA LYS A 324 -57.85 -26.06 1.80
C LYS A 324 -58.92 -25.90 0.73
N TYR A 325 -58.58 -26.30 -0.50
CA TYR A 325 -59.56 -26.44 -1.57
C TYR A 325 -60.52 -27.59 -1.23
N HIS A 326 -61.78 -27.28 -0.95
CA HIS A 326 -62.86 -28.25 -1.11
C HIS A 326 -63.30 -28.28 -2.57
N ARG A 327 -63.27 -29.47 -3.18
CA ARG A 327 -63.83 -29.72 -4.52
C ARG A 327 -65.35 -29.55 -4.46
N ALA A 328 -65.88 -28.50 -5.08
CA ALA A 328 -67.31 -28.42 -5.34
C ALA A 328 -67.66 -29.37 -6.51
N SER A 329 -68.52 -30.35 -6.24
CA SER A 329 -69.15 -31.17 -7.27
C SER A 329 -70.17 -30.34 -8.05
N SER A 330 -70.20 -30.58 -9.36
CA SER A 330 -71.08 -30.01 -10.37
C SER A 330 -72.53 -29.79 -9.94
N SER A 331 -73.00 -28.55 -10.02
CA SER A 331 -74.17 -28.11 -10.82
C SER A 331 -74.73 -26.78 -10.30
N SER A 332 -74.98 -25.87 -11.25
CA SER A 332 -75.74 -24.61 -11.13
C SER A 332 -75.35 -23.59 -10.04
N SER A 333 -74.84 -22.44 -10.51
CA SER A 333 -74.75 -21.14 -9.82
C SER A 333 -74.49 -21.18 -8.31
N SER A 334 -73.22 -21.07 -7.92
CA SER A 334 -72.86 -20.98 -6.50
C SER A 334 -71.91 -19.82 -6.28
N TYR A 335 -72.36 -18.81 -5.53
CA TYR A 335 -71.48 -17.86 -4.87
C TYR A 335 -70.55 -18.66 -3.94
N ALA A 336 -69.24 -18.51 -4.10
CA ALA A 336 -68.28 -19.05 -3.15
C ALA A 336 -68.26 -18.13 -1.92
N GLN A 337 -68.89 -18.58 -0.83
CA GLN A 337 -68.84 -17.89 0.45
C GLN A 337 -67.54 -18.30 1.17
N ILE A 338 -66.61 -17.37 1.29
CA ILE A 338 -65.39 -17.56 2.08
C ILE A 338 -65.73 -17.16 3.52
N GLU A 339 -65.98 -18.13 4.39
CA GLU A 339 -66.00 -17.90 5.84
C GLU A 339 -64.55 -17.85 6.35
N LEU A 340 -64.08 -16.63 6.65
CA LEU A 340 -62.89 -16.44 7.48
C LEU A 340 -63.31 -16.65 8.94
N LEU A 341 -62.98 -17.81 9.51
CA LEU A 341 -63.02 -18.05 10.95
C LEU A 341 -61.97 -17.15 11.63
N LEU A 342 -62.38 -15.93 11.99
CA LEU A 342 -61.67 -15.11 12.95
C LEU A 342 -61.81 -15.79 14.31
N ASN A 343 -60.72 -16.36 14.81
CA ASN A 343 -60.68 -16.97 16.13
C ASN A 343 -60.95 -15.89 17.19
N GLN A 344 -62.19 -15.85 17.67
CA GLN A 344 -62.65 -14.92 18.70
C GLN A 344 -61.90 -15.20 20.02
N THR A 345 -61.05 -14.28 20.46
CA THR A 345 -60.78 -14.02 21.90
C THR A 345 -60.17 -12.64 22.11
N SER A 346 -60.90 -11.57 21.77
CA SER A 346 -60.87 -10.28 22.50
C SER A 346 -61.80 -9.27 21.81
N ILE A 347 -62.89 -8.95 22.51
CA ILE A 347 -63.79 -7.85 22.18
C ILE A 347 -63.08 -6.55 22.56
N CYS A 348 -62.73 -5.73 21.57
CA CYS A 348 -62.59 -4.28 21.75
C CYS A 348 -63.44 -3.62 20.67
N THR A 349 -64.55 -3.04 21.10
CA THR A 349 -65.48 -2.27 20.30
C THR A 349 -64.82 -0.97 19.83
N TYR A 350 -64.41 -0.86 18.57
CA TYR A 350 -64.31 0.41 17.87
C TYR A 350 -64.62 0.23 16.39
N ASN A 351 -65.61 0.98 15.91
CA ASN A 351 -66.04 1.04 14.51
C ASN A 351 -64.87 1.42 13.59
N PHE A 352 -64.47 0.54 12.67
CA PHE A 352 -63.78 0.93 11.46
C PHE A 352 -64.31 0.15 10.27
N TYR A 353 -64.81 0.90 9.28
CA TYR A 353 -65.14 0.41 7.95
C TYR A 353 -63.86 -0.09 7.26
N ILE A 354 -63.73 -1.40 7.08
CA ILE A 354 -62.72 -1.97 6.18
C ILE A 354 -63.37 -2.09 4.80
N ILE A 355 -63.00 -1.18 3.90
CA ILE A 355 -63.25 -1.32 2.46
C ILE A 355 -62.13 -2.20 1.89
N LEU A 356 -62.43 -3.46 1.58
CA LEU A 356 -61.53 -4.36 0.88
C LEU A 356 -61.80 -4.26 -0.63
N PHE A 357 -60.88 -3.65 -1.39
CA PHE A 357 -60.88 -3.74 -2.85
C PHE A 357 -60.27 -5.08 -3.27
N ILE A 358 -61.10 -5.99 -3.80
CA ILE A 358 -60.63 -7.21 -4.47
C ILE A 358 -60.69 -6.96 -5.98
N ASN A 359 -59.53 -6.81 -6.63
CA ASN A 359 -59.43 -6.90 -8.08
C ASN A 359 -59.33 -8.37 -8.49
N ILE A 360 -60.40 -8.92 -9.06
CA ILE A 360 -60.39 -10.24 -9.69
C ILE A 360 -60.03 -10.06 -11.17
N ILE A 361 -58.84 -10.47 -11.58
CA ILE A 361 -58.48 -10.64 -12.99
C ILE A 361 -59.01 -12.00 -13.44
N LEU A 362 -60.12 -12.01 -14.20
CA LEU A 362 -60.58 -13.21 -14.93
C LEU A 362 -59.82 -13.31 -16.25
N VAL A 363 -58.88 -14.26 -16.33
CA VAL A 363 -58.30 -14.72 -17.60
C VAL A 363 -59.25 -15.77 -18.19
N ASN A 364 -59.99 -15.42 -19.24
CA ASN A 364 -60.80 -16.36 -20.01
C ASN A 364 -59.93 -17.09 -21.04
N TYR A 365 -59.72 -18.39 -20.84
CA TYR A 365 -59.36 -19.33 -21.90
C TYR A 365 -60.62 -20.12 -22.25
N SER A 366 -61.16 -19.93 -23.45
CA SER A 366 -62.14 -20.85 -24.04
C SER A 366 -61.71 -21.23 -25.45
N ASN A 367 -61.41 -22.52 -25.61
CA ASN A 367 -61.15 -23.21 -26.88
C ASN A 367 -62.37 -23.14 -27.82
N GLY A 368 -62.10 -23.09 -29.13
CA GLY A 368 -63.09 -23.28 -30.18
C GLY A 368 -62.46 -23.40 -31.57
N PHE A 369 -62.03 -24.60 -31.94
CA PHE A 369 -61.75 -25.01 -33.32
C PHE A 369 -63.02 -24.88 -34.19
N TYR A 370 -62.93 -24.32 -35.41
CA TYR A 370 -63.48 -24.90 -36.66
C TYR A 370 -63.13 -24.06 -37.92
N ASN A 371 -62.41 -24.71 -38.85
CA ASN A 371 -62.27 -24.56 -40.32
C ASN A 371 -62.87 -23.36 -41.09
N LYS A 372 -62.08 -22.75 -42.00
CA LYS A 372 -62.13 -22.98 -43.48
C LYS A 372 -61.24 -22.00 -44.29
N ARG A 373 -60.59 -22.59 -45.29
CA ARG A 373 -59.88 -22.06 -46.48
C ARG A 373 -58.47 -21.51 -46.31
#